data_AF-A0A435I3W4-F1
#
_entry.id   AF-A0A435I3W4-F1
#
_cell.length_a   1.000
_cell.length_b   1.000
_cell.length_c   1.000
_cell.angle_alpha   90.00
_cell.angle_beta   90.00
_cell.angle_gamma   90.00
#
_symmetry.space_group_name_H-M   'P 1'
#
loop_
_entity.id
_entity.type
_entity.pdbx_description
1 polymer ?
#
loop_
_entity_poly.entity_id
_entity_poly.type
_entity_poly.pdbx_seq_one_letter_code
_entity_poly.pdbx_strand_id
1 'polypeptide(L)' 'MMNRFEGPGGKEARIRYLDGDFQVTSPGAFVRCAVTGESIPLDELKYWSVARQEPYISATASLRREIEMHPELRKRS' A
#
# COMPACT_ATOMS: atom_id res chain seq x y z
N MET A 1 -26.44 -22.45 -0.21
CA MET A 1 -25.39 -21.90 0.69
C MET A 1 -24.02 -22.22 0.08
N MET A 2 -22.97 -21.51 0.48
CA MET A 2 -21.60 -21.50 -0.07
C MET A 2 -21.35 -20.50 -1.23
N ASN A 3 -21.06 -19.26 -0.85
CA ASN A 3 -20.46 -18.26 -1.72
C ASN A 3 -18.99 -18.65 -1.99
N ARG A 4 -18.76 -19.17 -3.20
CA ARG A 4 -17.49 -19.55 -3.82
C ARG A 4 -16.67 -18.31 -4.22
N PHE A 5 -16.19 -17.52 -3.26
CA PHE A 5 -15.24 -16.43 -3.54
C PHE A 5 -13.78 -16.81 -3.27
N GLU A 6 -13.47 -18.10 -3.26
CA GLU A 6 -12.09 -18.58 -3.23
C GLU A 6 -11.53 -18.69 -4.65
N GLY A 7 -10.76 -17.68 -5.01
CA GLY A 7 -9.71 -17.72 -6.03
C GLY A 7 -8.69 -16.64 -5.67
N PRO A 8 -7.37 -16.83 -5.93
CA PRO A 8 -6.29 -15.90 -5.59
C PRO A 8 -6.28 -14.61 -6.45
N GLY A 9 -7.46 -14.12 -6.81
CA GLY A 9 -7.72 -12.93 -7.61
C GLY A 9 -8.72 -12.01 -6.92
N GLY A 10 -8.64 -11.90 -5.59
CA GLY A 10 -9.48 -11.00 -4.82
C GLY A 10 -9.22 -9.56 -5.25
N LYS A 11 -10.08 -9.01 -6.09
CA LYS A 11 -10.11 -7.63 -6.60
C LYS A 11 -9.31 -6.59 -5.79
N GLU A 12 -8.66 -5.67 -6.50
CA GLU A 12 -7.95 -4.54 -5.89
C GLU A 12 -8.91 -3.68 -5.06
N ALA A 13 -8.62 -3.56 -3.78
CA ALA A 13 -9.35 -2.69 -2.88
C ALA A 13 -8.96 -1.24 -3.18
N ARG A 14 -9.96 -0.35 -3.18
CA ARG A 14 -9.67 1.08 -3.15
C ARG A 14 -9.70 1.54 -1.72
N ILE A 15 -8.58 2.07 -1.26
CA ILE A 15 -8.41 2.51 0.12
C ILE A 15 -7.99 3.97 0.11
N ARG A 16 -8.61 4.76 0.99
CA ARG A 16 -8.18 6.10 1.34
C ARG A 16 -7.31 5.99 2.58
N TYR A 17 -6.06 6.37 2.46
CA TYR A 17 -5.09 6.30 3.54
C TYR A 17 -5.25 7.52 4.44
N LEU A 18 -5.31 7.31 5.75
CA LEU A 18 -5.42 8.36 6.76
C LEU A 18 -4.19 8.30 7.69
N ASP A 19 -4.04 9.33 8.51
CA ASP A 19 -3.00 9.40 9.52
C ASP A 19 -3.32 8.41 10.66
N GLY A 20 -2.76 7.20 10.57
CA GLY A 20 -2.94 6.14 11.56
C GLY A 20 -4.09 5.15 11.29
N ASP A 21 -4.91 5.38 10.27
CA ASP A 21 -5.98 4.46 9.86
C ASP A 21 -6.14 4.46 8.34
N PHE A 22 -6.99 3.59 7.78
CA PHE A 22 -7.32 3.62 6.37
C PHE A 22 -8.79 3.27 6.14
N GLN A 23 -9.44 4.02 5.26
CA GLN A 23 -10.84 3.81 4.92
C GLN A 23 -10.98 3.06 3.60
N VAL A 24 -11.57 1.88 3.64
CA VAL A 24 -11.89 1.10 2.45
C VAL A 24 -13.05 1.77 1.70
N THR A 25 -12.76 2.35 0.54
CA THR A 25 -13.75 2.98 -0.36
C THR A 25 -14.35 1.97 -1.34
N SER A 26 -13.62 0.92 -1.71
CA SER A 26 -14.15 -0.20 -2.49
C SER A 26 -13.65 -1.53 -1.94
N PRO A 27 -14.56 -2.50 -1.71
CA PRO A 27 -14.19 -3.77 -1.10
C PRO A 27 -13.28 -4.56 -2.02
N GLY A 28 -12.15 -5.02 -1.49
CA GLY A 28 -11.19 -5.86 -2.17
C GLY A 28 -10.27 -6.59 -1.20
N ALA A 29 -9.37 -7.42 -1.72
CA ALA A 29 -8.52 -8.28 -0.89
C ALA A 29 -7.06 -7.80 -0.81
N PHE A 30 -6.61 -7.01 -1.77
CA PHE A 30 -5.25 -6.46 -1.81
C PHE A 30 -5.23 -5.05 -2.39
N VAL A 31 -4.17 -4.30 -2.13
CA VAL A 31 -3.80 -3.05 -2.83
C VAL A 31 -2.51 -3.26 -3.62
N ARG A 32 -2.18 -2.39 -4.57
CA ARG A 32 -0.89 -2.49 -5.28
C ARG A 32 0.12 -1.50 -4.74
N CYS A 33 1.32 -2.00 -4.46
CA CYS A 33 2.47 -1.19 -4.07
C CYS A 33 2.74 -0.12 -5.13
N ALA A 34 2.81 1.15 -4.74
CA ALA A 34 3.08 2.24 -5.68
C ALA A 34 4.53 2.21 -6.24
N VAL A 35 5.45 1.54 -5.54
CA VAL A 35 6.88 1.48 -5.91
C VAL A 35 7.21 0.24 -6.73
N THR A 36 6.73 -0.93 -6.30
CA THR A 36 7.05 -2.22 -6.96
C THR A 36 5.93 -2.72 -7.87
N GLY A 37 4.70 -2.23 -7.72
CA GLY A 37 3.53 -2.72 -8.45
C GLY A 37 2.97 -4.05 -7.94
N GLU A 38 3.57 -4.64 -6.90
CA GLU A 38 3.14 -5.92 -6.32
C GLU A 38 1.84 -5.80 -5.53
N SER A 39 1.06 -6.89 -5.49
CA SER A 39 -0.15 -7.00 -4.68
C SER A 39 0.19 -7.19 -3.21
N ILE A 40 -0.30 -6.28 -2.37
CA ILE A 40 -0.17 -6.26 -0.91
C ILE A 40 -1.53 -6.63 -0.33
N PRO A 41 -1.67 -7.79 0.32
CA PRO A 41 -2.89 -8.14 1.04
C PRO A 41 -3.24 -7.07 2.07
N LEU A 42 -4.53 -6.77 2.26
CA LEU A 42 -4.94 -5.72 3.21
C LEU A 42 -4.49 -5.99 4.65
N ASP A 43 -4.40 -7.27 5.03
CA ASP A 43 -3.92 -7.71 6.34
C ASP A 43 -2.41 -7.44 6.54
N GLU A 44 -1.64 -7.43 5.45
CA GLU A 44 -0.19 -7.16 5.45
C GLU A 44 0.15 -5.68 5.19
N LEU A 45 -0.84 -4.85 4.89
CA LEU A 45 -0.67 -3.43 4.61
C LEU A 45 -0.30 -2.66 5.89
N LYS A 46 1.01 -2.55 6.13
CA LYS A 46 1.59 -1.86 7.30
C LYS A 46 2.23 -0.53 6.97
N TYR A 47 2.55 -0.29 5.70
CA TYR A 47 3.29 0.89 5.26
C TYR A 47 2.49 1.61 4.16
N TRP A 48 2.17 2.88 4.38
CA TRP A 48 1.51 3.74 3.41
C TRP A 48 1.89 5.20 3.62
N SER A 49 1.78 6.01 2.57
CA SER A 49 1.91 7.46 2.65
C SER A 49 0.55 8.14 2.53
N VAL A 50 0.17 8.89 3.56
CA VAL A 50 -1.07 9.69 3.58
C VAL A 50 -0.98 10.85 2.59
N ALA A 51 0.16 11.54 2.54
CA ALA A 51 0.38 12.67 1.63
C ALA A 51 0.24 12.28 0.16
N ARG A 52 0.58 11.03 -0.18
CA ARG A 52 0.59 10.53 -1.57
C ARG A 52 -0.56 9.60 -1.88
N GLN A 53 -1.27 9.11 -0.86
CA GLN A 53 -2.27 8.05 -0.98
C GLN A 53 -1.69 6.78 -1.64
N GLU A 54 -0.46 6.44 -1.29
CA GLU A 54 0.30 5.34 -1.89
C GLU A 54 0.61 4.26 -0.83
N PRO A 55 0.25 2.99 -1.06
CA PRO A 55 0.68 1.88 -0.21
C PRO A 55 2.06 1.35 -0.62
N TYR A 56 2.77 0.79 0.36
CA TYR A 56 4.09 0.19 0.16
C TYR A 56 4.15 -1.21 0.78
N ILE A 57 4.76 -2.14 0.04
CA ILE A 57 4.88 -3.54 0.47
C ILE A 57 5.85 -3.73 1.64
N SER A 58 6.79 -2.79 1.82
CA SER A 58 7.80 -2.86 2.87
C SER A 58 8.33 -1.48 3.23
N ALA A 59 8.99 -1.38 4.39
CA ALA A 59 9.74 -0.20 4.79
C ALA A 59 10.77 0.22 3.74
N THR A 60 11.42 -0.74 3.05
CA THR A 60 12.36 -0.47 1.95
C THR A 60 11.68 0.24 0.78
N ALA A 61 10.46 -0.19 0.40
CA ALA A 61 9.71 0.48 -0.65
C ALA A 61 9.31 1.91 -0.23
N SER A 62 8.82 2.11 1.00
CA SER A 62 8.50 3.44 1.53
C SER A 62 9.74 4.35 1.54
N LEU A 63 10.87 3.84 2.03
CA LEU A 63 12.12 4.58 2.10
C LEU A 63 12.65 4.97 0.72
N ARG A 64 12.58 4.06 -0.26
CA ARG A 64 12.95 4.38 -1.65
C ARG A 64 12.15 5.58 -2.16
N ARG A 65 10.83 5.54 -1.97
CA ARG A 65 9.94 6.63 -2.38
C ARG A 65 10.24 7.94 -1.66
N GLU A 66 10.57 7.86 -0.38
CA GLU A 66 10.94 9.00 0.44
C GLU A 66 12.27 9.63 -0.02
N ILE A 67 13.29 8.83 -0.32
CA ILE A 67 14.57 9.29 -0.87
C ILE A 67 14.42 9.92 -2.26
N GLU A 68 13.58 9.34 -3.12
CA GLU A 68 13.28 9.92 -4.44
C GLU A 68 12.69 11.32 -4.35
N MET A 69 11.86 11.55 -3.34
CA MET A 69 11.13 12.81 -3.17
C MET A 69 11.85 13.81 -2.30
N HIS A 70 12.70 13.34 -1.38
CA HIS A 70 13.55 14.15 -0.51
C HIS A 70 15.02 13.77 -0.76
N PRO A 71 15.64 14.28 -1.85
CA PRO A 71 17.03 13.99 -2.16
C PRO A 71 18.01 14.47 -1.06
N GLU A 72 17.56 15.38 -0.20
CA GLU A 72 18.27 15.82 1.01
C GLU A 72 18.53 14.69 2.02
N LEU A 73 17.62 13.72 2.17
CA LEU A 73 17.77 12.58 3.07
C LEU A 73 18.89 11.62 2.62
N ARG A 74 19.32 11.73 1.34
CA ARG A 74 20.43 10.93 0.80
C ARG A 74 21.79 11.35 1.37
N LYS A 75 21.87 12.53 2.00
CA LYS A 75 23.08 13.05 2.64
C LYS A 75 22.93 13.08 4.16
N ARG A 76 23.11 11.92 4.81
CA ARG A 76 23.65 11.92 6.17
C ARG A 76 25.09 11.42 6.08
N SER A 77 25.97 12.32 5.65
CA SER A 77 27.42 12.14 5.74
C SER A 77 27.96 12.85 6.97
#